data_AF-A0A7J9B331-F1
#
_entry.id   AF-A0A7J9B331-F1
#
_cell.length_a   1.000
_cell.length_b   1.000
_cell.length_c   1.000
_cell.angle_alpha   90.00
_cell.angle_beta   90.00
_cell.angle_gamma   90.00
#
_symmetry.space_group_name_H-M   'P 1'
#
loop_
_entity.id
_entity.type
_entity.pdbx_description
1 polymer ?
#
loop_
_entity_poly.entity_id
_entity_poly.type
_entity_poly.pdbx_seq_one_letter_code
_entity_poly.pdbx_strand_id
1 'polypeptide(L)'
;MTGMAAISSVMLQLCSSGGHVSISNPTLTVADIPELSKLAHDKGIMVVVDNTFSPMVLSPARLGADVVVHSISKFISGGADVIAGAVCGPASLLNSMMDLHQGALMLLGPTMNAKVAFELSERIPHLGLRMKEHCRRALEYATRMKKLGIRVVYPGLEDHPQHHLLKSMANKGYGFGGLLCVDMESEEKANRLMHHLQNSSQFGLIAVSLGYYETLMSCSGSSTSSELNSEEKALAGISPGLVRMSIGYTGTLEQKWSQFERAISRIEVDSTLFNKN
;
A
#
# COMPACT_ATOMS: atom_id res chain seq x y z
N MET A 1 -1.10 -46.15 11.72
CA MET A 1 -1.10 -44.84 12.41
C MET A 1 0.32 -44.29 12.40
N THR A 2 0.74 -43.65 11.31
CA THR A 2 1.97 -42.84 11.18
C THR A 2 1.89 -42.16 9.81
N GLY A 3 1.05 -41.13 9.70
CA GLY A 3 0.80 -40.42 8.44
C GLY A 3 0.24 -39.00 8.61
N MET A 4 0.49 -38.38 9.77
CA MET A 4 0.01 -37.03 10.12
C MET A 4 0.99 -36.29 11.06
N ALA A 5 2.28 -36.62 11.00
CA ALA A 5 3.31 -35.91 11.75
C ALA A 5 4.18 -35.11 10.76
N ALA A 6 4.35 -33.81 11.05
CA ALA A 6 5.25 -32.84 10.42
C ALA A 6 4.74 -32.05 9.20
N ILE A 7 3.65 -31.29 9.38
CA ILE A 7 3.62 -29.90 8.89
C ILE A 7 3.21 -29.03 10.09
N SER A 8 4.09 -28.92 11.08
CA SER A 8 4.09 -27.74 11.94
C SER A 8 4.94 -26.69 11.22
N SER A 9 4.48 -26.23 10.06
CA SER A 9 5.14 -25.12 9.37
C SER A 9 4.74 -23.87 10.12
N VAL A 10 5.63 -23.40 11.00
CA VAL A 10 5.61 -21.99 11.40
C VAL A 10 5.61 -21.20 10.09
N MET A 11 4.58 -20.39 9.90
CA MET A 11 4.42 -19.53 8.74
C MET A 11 4.80 -18.14 9.21
N LEU A 12 5.88 -17.58 8.68
CA LEU A 12 6.12 -16.15 8.89
C LEU A 12 5.19 -15.42 7.93
N GLN A 13 3.96 -15.20 8.39
CA GLN A 13 3.02 -14.37 7.67
C GLN A 13 3.39 -12.93 7.96
N LEU A 14 3.90 -12.26 6.93
CA LEU A 14 4.12 -10.82 7.00
C LEU A 14 2.76 -10.12 6.84
N CYS A 15 1.89 -10.24 7.86
CA CYS A 15 0.61 -9.53 7.93
C CYS A 15 0.29 -9.10 9.38
N SER A 16 -0.15 -7.85 9.51
CA SER A 16 -1.08 -7.29 10.52
C SER A 16 -0.59 -6.53 11.77
N SER A 17 0.69 -6.27 11.99
CA SER A 17 1.08 -5.32 13.06
C SER A 17 2.40 -4.60 12.77
N GLY A 18 2.31 -3.36 12.29
CA GLY A 18 3.41 -2.37 12.37
C GLY A 18 4.60 -2.50 11.40
N GLY A 19 4.86 -3.64 10.74
CA GLY A 19 6.06 -3.78 9.90
C GLY A 19 6.03 -4.81 8.76
N HIS A 20 4.84 -5.29 8.37
CA HIS A 20 4.74 -6.62 7.77
C HIS A 20 3.82 -6.63 6.54
N VAL A 21 4.36 -6.13 5.43
CA VAL A 21 3.95 -6.21 4.02
C VAL A 21 5.18 -5.72 3.21
N SER A 22 5.26 -5.96 1.89
CA SER A 22 6.41 -5.49 1.09
C SER A 22 6.75 -3.98 1.27
N ILE A 23 5.71 -3.15 1.46
CA ILE A 23 5.78 -1.73 1.85
C ILE A 23 4.66 -1.48 2.86
N SER A 24 4.99 -1.10 4.11
CA SER A 24 4.05 -1.00 5.25
C SER A 24 2.96 0.05 5.09
N ASN A 25 1.83 -0.16 5.74
CA ASN A 25 0.81 0.87 5.94
C ASN A 25 0.85 1.33 7.41
N PRO A 26 0.75 2.64 7.71
CA PRO A 26 0.83 3.80 6.80
C PRO A 26 2.26 4.32 6.61
N THR A 27 3.26 3.74 7.28
CA THR A 27 4.61 4.30 7.38
C THR A 27 5.49 4.05 6.17
N LEU A 28 5.06 3.19 5.24
CA LEU A 28 5.76 2.84 4.00
C LEU A 28 7.17 2.25 4.24
N THR A 29 7.39 1.67 5.41
CA THR A 29 8.56 0.86 5.77
C THR A 29 8.70 -0.30 4.79
N VAL A 30 9.91 -0.51 4.28
CA VAL A 30 10.20 -1.55 3.29
C VAL A 30 10.85 -2.73 3.99
N ALA A 31 10.30 -3.93 3.80
CA ALA A 31 10.83 -5.16 4.37
C ALA A 31 11.96 -5.71 3.49
N ASP A 32 13.07 -6.15 4.10
CA ASP A 32 14.16 -6.85 3.41
C ASP A 32 13.76 -8.30 3.14
N ILE A 33 13.04 -8.51 2.04
CA ILE A 33 12.49 -9.83 1.69
C ILE A 33 13.62 -10.87 1.53
N PRO A 34 14.74 -10.60 0.82
CA PRO A 34 15.84 -11.55 0.72
C PRO A 34 16.43 -11.99 2.06
N GLU A 35 16.71 -11.04 2.97
CA GLU A 35 17.31 -11.38 4.26
C GLU A 35 16.33 -12.12 5.17
N LEU A 36 15.05 -11.70 5.18
CA LEU A 36 13.99 -12.38 5.94
C LEU A 36 13.75 -13.80 5.43
N SER A 37 13.72 -13.98 4.11
CA SER A 37 13.59 -15.30 3.47
C SER A 37 14.74 -16.21 3.84
N LYS A 38 15.98 -15.72 3.75
CA LYS A 38 17.16 -16.48 4.16
C LYS A 38 17.07 -16.95 5.62
N LEU A 39 16.77 -16.04 6.55
CA LEU A 39 16.66 -16.36 7.97
C LEU A 39 15.54 -17.37 8.28
N ALA A 40 14.42 -17.27 7.58
CA ALA A 40 13.31 -18.19 7.72
C ALA A 40 13.64 -19.57 7.15
N HIS A 41 14.24 -19.62 5.97
CA HIS A 41 14.65 -20.86 5.31
C HIS A 41 15.72 -21.62 6.10
N ASP A 42 16.64 -20.92 6.77
CA ASP A 42 17.62 -21.51 7.71
C ASP A 42 16.94 -22.28 8.87
N LYS A 43 15.67 -21.97 9.15
CA LYS A 43 14.84 -22.61 10.18
C LYS A 43 13.76 -23.53 9.61
N GLY A 44 13.73 -23.76 8.29
CA GLY A 44 12.67 -24.52 7.62
C GLY A 44 11.29 -23.85 7.67
N ILE A 45 11.25 -22.52 7.81
CA ILE A 45 10.03 -21.71 7.89
C ILE A 45 9.68 -21.16 6.51
N MET A 46 8.42 -21.30 6.10
CA MET A 46 7.93 -20.68 4.86
C MET A 46 7.69 -19.19 5.06
N VAL A 47 8.03 -18.40 4.04
CA VAL A 47 7.82 -16.95 4.01
C VAL A 47 6.65 -16.59 3.10
N VAL A 48 5.70 -15.85 3.67
CA VAL A 48 4.53 -15.35 2.95
C VAL A 48 4.56 -13.84 2.92
N VAL A 49 4.55 -13.28 1.71
CA VAL A 49 4.62 -11.84 1.48
C VAL A 49 3.29 -11.33 0.93
N ASP A 50 2.67 -10.38 1.63
CA ASP A 50 1.61 -9.56 1.04
C ASP A 50 2.22 -8.47 0.15
N ASN A 51 1.91 -8.56 -1.14
CA ASN A 51 2.43 -7.69 -2.19
C ASN A 51 1.34 -6.76 -2.77
N THR A 52 0.31 -6.46 -1.98
CA THR A 52 -0.82 -5.59 -2.35
C THR A 52 -0.38 -4.17 -2.72
N PHE A 53 0.66 -3.64 -2.07
CA PHE A 53 1.05 -2.22 -2.16
C PHE A 53 2.11 -1.95 -3.22
N SER A 54 2.81 -3.00 -3.67
CA SER A 54 3.91 -2.89 -4.62
C SER A 54 3.81 -3.88 -5.80
N PRO A 55 2.60 -4.19 -6.34
CA PRO A 55 2.52 -5.04 -7.53
C PRO A 55 3.29 -4.37 -8.68
N MET A 56 3.97 -5.17 -9.49
CA MET A 56 4.94 -4.73 -10.51
C MET A 56 6.22 -4.07 -9.97
N VAL A 57 6.17 -3.32 -8.87
CA VAL A 57 7.34 -2.68 -8.24
C VAL A 57 8.25 -3.73 -7.63
N LEU A 58 7.70 -4.70 -6.89
CA LEU A 58 8.44 -5.83 -6.33
C LEU A 58 7.90 -7.16 -6.90
N SER A 59 8.81 -8.13 -6.99
CA SER A 59 8.48 -9.52 -7.30
C SER A 59 8.96 -10.43 -6.17
N PRO A 60 8.23 -10.51 -5.04
CA PRO A 60 8.70 -11.21 -3.84
C PRO A 60 9.09 -12.67 -4.07
N ALA A 61 8.40 -13.38 -4.97
CA ALA A 61 8.78 -14.74 -5.35
C ALA A 61 10.22 -14.86 -5.91
N ARG A 62 10.71 -13.81 -6.60
CA ARG A 62 12.11 -13.73 -7.08
C ARG A 62 13.09 -13.29 -6.01
N LEU A 63 12.58 -12.80 -4.88
CA LEU A 63 13.34 -12.31 -3.74
C LEU A 63 13.39 -13.34 -2.59
N GLY A 64 12.84 -14.54 -2.79
CA GLY A 64 12.88 -15.64 -1.82
C GLY A 64 11.56 -15.91 -1.07
N ALA A 65 10.46 -15.23 -1.39
CA ALA A 65 9.17 -15.57 -0.81
C ALA A 65 8.62 -16.89 -1.39
N ASP A 66 8.11 -17.76 -0.52
CA ASP A 66 7.49 -19.04 -0.93
C ASP A 66 6.06 -18.84 -1.41
N VAL A 67 5.35 -17.89 -0.78
CA VAL A 67 3.97 -17.54 -1.11
C VAL A 67 3.84 -16.03 -1.21
N VAL A 68 3.13 -15.58 -2.23
CA VAL A 68 2.77 -14.18 -2.41
C VAL A 68 1.26 -14.05 -2.38
N VAL A 69 0.76 -13.16 -1.52
CA VAL A 69 -0.66 -12.84 -1.45
C VAL A 69 -0.92 -11.43 -1.96
N HIS A 70 -2.07 -11.24 -2.60
CA HIS A 70 -2.50 -9.96 -3.12
C HIS A 70 -3.96 -9.71 -2.80
N SER A 71 -4.29 -8.52 -2.28
CA SER A 71 -5.62 -7.96 -2.43
C SER A 71 -5.75 -7.41 -3.84
N ILE A 72 -6.43 -8.17 -4.70
CA ILE A 72 -6.70 -7.78 -6.09
C ILE A 72 -7.58 -6.53 -6.14
N SER A 73 -8.43 -6.32 -5.13
CA SER A 73 -9.32 -5.16 -5.00
C SER A 73 -8.62 -3.80 -5.12
N LYS A 74 -7.30 -3.77 -4.93
CA LYS A 74 -6.48 -2.55 -4.92
C LYS A 74 -5.90 -2.26 -6.32
N PHE A 75 -4.58 -2.08 -6.42
CA PHE A 75 -3.91 -1.73 -7.67
C PHE A 75 -4.14 -2.73 -8.81
N ILE A 76 -4.32 -4.03 -8.54
CA ILE A 76 -4.50 -5.03 -9.60
C ILE A 76 -5.81 -4.78 -10.35
N SER A 77 -6.94 -4.70 -9.64
CA SER A 77 -8.22 -4.30 -10.25
C SER A 77 -8.19 -2.85 -10.72
N GLY A 78 -7.79 -1.93 -9.86
CA GLY A 78 -7.67 -0.50 -10.15
C GLY A 78 -8.99 0.24 -10.38
N GLY A 79 -10.14 -0.45 -10.33
CA GLY A 79 -11.46 0.10 -10.60
C GLY A 79 -12.32 0.39 -9.37
N ALA A 80 -11.85 0.06 -8.16
CA ALA A 80 -12.60 0.21 -6.91
C ALA A 80 -14.03 -0.40 -6.93
N ASP A 81 -14.21 -1.45 -7.73
CA ASP A 81 -15.49 -2.07 -8.09
C ASP A 81 -15.51 -3.59 -7.86
N VAL A 82 -14.36 -4.17 -7.51
CA VAL A 82 -14.16 -5.60 -7.31
C VAL A 82 -13.54 -5.85 -5.94
N ILE A 83 -14.06 -6.83 -5.21
CA ILE A 83 -13.40 -7.43 -4.05
C ILE A 83 -12.88 -8.81 -4.45
N ALA A 84 -11.56 -8.98 -4.42
CA ALA A 84 -10.91 -10.22 -4.82
C ALA A 84 -9.53 -10.35 -4.16
N GLY A 85 -9.07 -11.59 -4.01
CA GLY A 85 -7.74 -11.93 -3.54
C GLY A 85 -7.07 -12.97 -4.43
N ALA A 86 -5.74 -13.03 -4.38
CA ALA A 86 -4.96 -14.10 -4.99
C ALA A 86 -3.89 -14.60 -4.02
N VAL A 87 -3.65 -15.91 -4.06
CA VAL A 87 -2.54 -16.61 -3.41
C VAL A 87 -1.71 -17.25 -4.51
N CYS A 88 -0.44 -16.91 -4.58
CA CYS A 88 0.51 -17.42 -5.56
C CYS A 88 1.61 -18.19 -4.81
N GLY A 89 1.81 -19.46 -5.13
CA GLY A 89 2.77 -20.31 -4.44
C GLY A 89 2.94 -21.66 -5.15
N PRO A 90 3.66 -22.62 -4.55
CA PRO A 90 3.89 -23.93 -5.15
C PRO A 90 2.58 -24.71 -5.30
N ALA A 91 2.49 -25.50 -6.38
CA ALA A 91 1.30 -26.28 -6.70
C ALA A 91 0.90 -27.24 -5.56
N SER A 92 1.86 -27.80 -4.83
CA SER A 92 1.60 -28.67 -3.67
C SER A 92 0.80 -27.95 -2.58
N LEU A 93 1.17 -26.72 -2.23
CA LEU A 93 0.45 -25.91 -1.25
C LEU A 93 -0.96 -25.57 -1.75
N LEU A 94 -1.07 -25.07 -2.98
CA LEU A 94 -2.36 -24.69 -3.55
C LEU A 94 -3.32 -25.89 -3.65
N ASN A 95 -2.80 -27.06 -4.05
CA ASN A 95 -3.58 -28.29 -4.09
C ASN A 95 -4.01 -28.74 -2.70
N SER A 96 -3.17 -28.60 -1.67
CA SER A 96 -3.58 -28.89 -0.28
C SER A 96 -4.69 -27.94 0.22
N MET A 97 -4.68 -26.69 -0.21
CA MET A 97 -5.75 -25.73 0.11
C MET A 97 -7.07 -26.10 -0.59
N MET A 98 -7.01 -26.80 -1.73
CA MET A 98 -8.15 -27.31 -2.49
C MET A 98 -8.55 -28.75 -2.14
N ASP A 99 -7.94 -29.35 -1.11
CA ASP A 99 -8.32 -30.70 -0.67
C ASP A 99 -9.79 -30.76 -0.21
N LEU A 100 -10.51 -31.81 -0.61
CA LEU A 100 -11.95 -31.94 -0.38
C LEU A 100 -12.33 -32.14 1.09
N HIS A 101 -11.40 -32.65 1.92
CA HIS A 101 -11.67 -33.04 3.30
C HIS A 101 -11.09 -32.05 4.30
N GLN A 102 -9.93 -31.47 3.98
CA GLN A 102 -9.14 -30.64 4.90
C GLN A 102 -8.77 -29.27 4.30
N GLY A 103 -9.00 -29.05 3.02
CA GLY A 103 -8.59 -27.85 2.31
C GLY A 103 -9.47 -26.64 2.63
N ALA A 104 -8.87 -25.55 3.11
CA ALA A 104 -9.59 -24.34 3.49
C ALA A 104 -10.43 -23.75 2.34
N LEU A 105 -10.01 -23.88 1.07
CA LEU A 105 -10.77 -23.36 -0.08
C LEU A 105 -12.05 -24.17 -0.32
N MET A 106 -12.03 -25.48 -0.07
CA MET A 106 -13.20 -26.35 -0.22
C MET A 106 -14.14 -26.27 0.98
N LEU A 107 -13.58 -26.17 2.19
CA LEU A 107 -14.36 -26.13 3.43
C LEU A 107 -15.03 -24.77 3.67
N LEU A 108 -14.33 -23.66 3.40
CA LEU A 108 -14.83 -22.31 3.65
C LEU A 108 -15.45 -21.67 2.40
N GLY A 109 -15.18 -22.22 1.21
CA GLY A 109 -15.72 -21.74 -0.06
C GLY A 109 -15.39 -20.29 -0.46
N PRO A 110 -14.20 -19.70 -0.19
CA PRO A 110 -13.88 -18.33 -0.59
C PRO A 110 -13.50 -18.25 -2.08
N THR A 111 -14.36 -18.78 -2.96
CA THR A 111 -14.11 -18.86 -4.40
C THR A 111 -14.52 -17.56 -5.11
N MET A 112 -13.70 -17.14 -6.06
CA MET A 112 -13.96 -15.94 -6.85
C MET A 112 -15.08 -16.20 -7.86
N ASN A 113 -16.00 -15.24 -8.01
CA ASN A 113 -17.01 -15.27 -9.05
C ASN A 113 -16.36 -15.27 -10.46
N ALA A 114 -16.83 -16.13 -11.37
CA ALA A 114 -16.24 -16.28 -12.71
C ALA A 114 -16.29 -15.00 -13.56
N LYS A 115 -17.35 -14.19 -13.43
CA LYS A 115 -17.47 -12.88 -14.10
C LYS A 115 -16.39 -11.91 -13.58
N VAL A 116 -16.18 -11.89 -12.27
CA VAL A 116 -15.11 -11.09 -11.65
C VAL A 116 -13.74 -11.55 -12.15
N ALA A 117 -13.50 -12.85 -12.23
CA ALA A 117 -12.25 -13.39 -12.77
C ALA A 117 -12.02 -12.98 -14.24
N PHE A 118 -13.07 -13.01 -15.07
CA PHE A 118 -13.01 -12.55 -16.46
C PHE A 118 -12.67 -11.06 -16.56
N GLU A 119 -13.38 -10.19 -15.83
CA GLU A 119 -13.13 -8.74 -15.83
C GLU A 119 -11.71 -8.40 -15.35
N LEU A 120 -11.20 -9.13 -14.36
CA LEU A 120 -9.82 -8.98 -13.90
C LEU A 120 -8.81 -9.41 -14.96
N SER A 121 -9.09 -10.47 -15.73
CA SER A 121 -8.22 -10.93 -16.81
C SER A 121 -8.04 -9.88 -17.91
N GLU A 122 -9.06 -9.05 -18.14
CA GLU A 122 -8.98 -7.92 -19.09
C GLU A 122 -8.17 -6.74 -18.52
N ARG A 123 -8.03 -6.64 -17.19
CA ARG A 123 -7.34 -5.53 -16.51
C ARG A 123 -5.86 -5.74 -16.22
N ILE A 124 -5.45 -7.00 -16.09
CA ILE A 124 -4.06 -7.40 -15.82
C ILE A 124 -3.10 -6.95 -16.95
N PRO A 125 -3.42 -7.10 -18.25
CA PRO A 125 -2.51 -6.72 -19.33
C PRO A 125 -2.04 -5.26 -19.27
N HIS A 126 -2.89 -4.35 -18.79
CA HIS A 126 -2.57 -2.93 -18.68
C HIS A 126 -2.19 -2.49 -17.24
N LEU A 127 -2.01 -3.43 -16.30
CA LEU A 127 -1.55 -3.16 -14.94
C LEU A 127 -0.19 -2.46 -14.92
N GLY A 128 0.75 -2.91 -15.76
CA GLY A 128 2.10 -2.33 -15.82
C GLY A 128 2.09 -0.85 -16.19
N LEU A 129 1.22 -0.45 -17.13
CA LEU A 129 1.06 0.95 -17.54
C LEU A 129 0.52 1.81 -16.39
N ARG A 130 -0.52 1.32 -15.70
CA ARG A 130 -1.13 2.00 -14.56
C ARG A 130 -0.14 2.17 -13.40
N MET A 131 0.56 1.09 -13.03
CA MET A 131 1.55 1.13 -11.95
C MET A 131 2.70 2.10 -12.25
N LYS A 132 3.21 2.11 -13.49
CA LYS A 132 4.26 3.06 -13.88
C LYS A 132 3.80 4.51 -13.70
N GLU A 133 2.57 4.82 -14.08
CA GLU A 133 2.03 6.18 -13.94
C GLU A 133 1.75 6.56 -12.49
N HIS A 134 1.19 5.65 -11.68
CA HIS A 134 1.04 5.85 -10.23
C HIS A 134 2.36 6.20 -9.57
N CYS A 135 3.41 5.42 -9.84
CA CYS A 135 4.72 5.62 -9.23
C CYS A 135 5.40 6.91 -9.72
N ARG A 136 5.28 7.22 -11.02
CA ARG A 136 5.83 8.46 -11.60
C ARG A 136 5.20 9.70 -10.95
N ARG A 137 3.87 9.72 -10.81
CA ARG A 137 3.17 10.83 -10.16
C ARG A 137 3.47 10.92 -8.67
N ALA A 138 3.51 9.80 -7.96
CA ALA A 138 3.82 9.79 -6.54
C ALA A 138 5.22 10.37 -6.25
N LEU A 139 6.24 9.99 -7.03
CA LEU A 139 7.59 10.55 -6.90
C LEU A 139 7.61 12.06 -7.19
N GLU A 140 6.95 12.50 -8.26
CA GLU A 140 6.90 13.92 -8.62
C GLU A 140 6.19 14.74 -7.53
N TYR A 141 5.03 14.30 -7.07
CA TYR A 141 4.28 14.97 -6.01
C TYR A 141 5.06 14.98 -4.70
N ALA A 142 5.63 13.86 -4.28
CA ALA A 142 6.47 13.81 -3.08
C ALA A 142 7.64 14.79 -3.16
N THR A 143 8.30 14.86 -4.32
CA THR A 143 9.43 15.78 -4.55
C THR A 143 8.99 17.24 -4.50
N ARG A 144 7.87 17.60 -5.14
CA ARG A 144 7.37 18.98 -5.13
C ARG A 144 6.85 19.40 -3.76
N MET A 145 6.09 18.53 -3.08
CA MET A 145 5.63 18.76 -1.70
C MET A 145 6.82 18.99 -0.76
N LYS A 146 7.89 18.19 -0.87
CA LYS A 146 9.10 18.37 -0.09
C LYS A 146 9.79 19.72 -0.36
N LYS A 147 9.84 20.17 -1.63
CA LYS A 147 10.37 21.50 -2.00
C LYS A 147 9.55 22.65 -1.39
N LEU A 148 8.25 22.44 -1.17
CA LEU A 148 7.37 23.39 -0.47
C LEU A 148 7.52 23.33 1.07
N GLY A 149 8.40 22.49 1.60
CA GLY A 149 8.59 22.33 3.05
C GLY A 149 7.53 21.44 3.73
N ILE A 150 6.70 20.75 2.96
CA ILE A 150 5.72 19.80 3.49
C ILE A 150 6.46 18.52 3.91
N ARG A 151 6.14 18.00 5.10
CA ARG A 151 6.69 16.73 5.58
C ARG A 151 6.06 15.57 4.82
N VAL A 152 6.88 14.87 4.04
CA VAL A 152 6.44 13.75 3.19
C VAL A 152 7.22 12.50 3.57
N VAL A 153 6.49 11.39 3.70
CA VAL A 153 7.07 10.05 3.78
C VAL A 153 6.80 9.35 2.45
N TYR A 154 7.85 9.07 1.69
CA TYR A 154 7.77 8.33 0.43
C TYR A 154 9.05 7.54 0.17
N PRO A 155 8.98 6.21 -0.06
CA PRO A 155 10.16 5.37 -0.27
C PRO A 155 11.04 5.75 -1.47
N GLY A 156 10.49 6.50 -2.43
CA GLY A 156 11.25 7.00 -3.58
C GLY A 156 12.09 8.25 -3.31
N LEU A 157 11.94 8.91 -2.16
CA LEU A 157 12.79 10.04 -1.77
C LEU A 157 14.12 9.52 -1.20
N GLU A 158 15.23 10.21 -1.51
CA GLU A 158 16.58 9.77 -1.10
C GLU A 158 16.81 9.79 0.41
N ASP A 159 16.07 10.61 1.15
CA ASP A 159 16.13 10.68 2.62
C ASP A 159 15.23 9.66 3.32
N HIS A 160 14.48 8.85 2.57
CA HIS A 160 13.74 7.75 3.18
C HIS A 160 14.72 6.67 3.68
N PRO A 161 14.63 6.21 4.95
CA PRO A 161 15.61 5.29 5.54
C PRO A 161 15.83 4.01 4.71
N GLN A 162 14.77 3.46 4.14
CA GLN A 162 14.84 2.28 3.28
C GLN A 162 14.89 2.57 1.76
N HIS A 163 15.21 3.80 1.33
CA HIS A 163 15.28 4.13 -0.10
C HIS A 163 16.21 3.19 -0.87
N HIS A 164 17.44 3.01 -0.38
CA HIS A 164 18.44 2.17 -1.01
C HIS A 164 18.05 0.69 -1.04
N LEU A 165 17.43 0.21 0.04
CA LEU A 165 16.93 -1.16 0.14
C LEU A 165 15.81 -1.41 -0.88
N LEU A 166 14.81 -0.53 -0.97
CA LEU A 166 13.77 -0.67 -1.99
C LEU A 166 14.35 -0.65 -3.39
N LYS A 167 15.29 0.27 -3.65
CA LYS A 167 15.94 0.41 -4.95
C LYS A 167 16.73 -0.83 -5.37
N SER A 168 17.32 -1.58 -4.43
CA SER A 168 18.04 -2.82 -4.74
C SER A 168 17.12 -3.98 -5.09
N MET A 169 15.91 -4.02 -4.53
CA MET A 169 14.91 -5.07 -4.75
C MET A 169 13.92 -4.76 -5.89
N ALA A 170 13.71 -3.49 -6.22
CA ALA A 170 12.68 -3.05 -7.15
C ALA A 170 12.93 -3.49 -8.61
N ASN A 171 11.85 -3.87 -9.29
CA ASN A 171 11.85 -4.09 -10.72
C ASN A 171 12.14 -2.77 -11.46
N LYS A 172 13.14 -2.78 -12.34
CA LYS A 172 13.53 -1.61 -13.14
C LYS A 172 12.35 -1.11 -13.99
N GLY A 173 12.16 0.21 -14.01
CA GLY A 173 11.18 0.88 -14.87
C GLY A 173 9.80 1.13 -14.23
N TYR A 174 9.53 0.62 -13.02
CA TYR A 174 8.25 0.83 -12.33
C TYR A 174 8.26 1.91 -11.24
N GLY A 175 9.42 2.28 -10.69
CA GLY A 175 9.51 3.32 -9.64
C GLY A 175 9.37 2.75 -8.22
N PHE A 176 8.75 3.51 -7.31
CA PHE A 176 8.79 3.24 -5.85
C PHE A 176 7.41 3.10 -5.19
N GLY A 177 6.37 2.81 -5.96
CA GLY A 177 4.98 2.67 -5.46
C GLY A 177 4.13 3.93 -5.63
N GLY A 178 2.82 3.74 -5.64
CA GLY A 178 1.80 4.80 -5.84
C GLY A 178 1.23 5.40 -4.55
N LEU A 179 1.83 5.08 -3.40
CA LEU A 179 1.39 5.57 -2.09
C LEU A 179 2.44 6.54 -1.54
N LEU A 180 1.99 7.65 -0.97
CA LEU A 180 2.81 8.56 -0.17
C LEU A 180 2.03 9.02 1.06
N CYS A 181 2.73 9.52 2.06
CA CYS A 181 2.10 10.10 3.25
C CYS A 181 2.55 11.54 3.47
N VAL A 182 1.65 12.37 3.95
CA VAL A 182 1.89 13.75 4.36
C VAL A 182 1.62 13.85 5.86
N ASP A 183 2.62 14.29 6.63
CA ASP A 183 2.47 14.49 8.07
C ASP A 183 2.02 15.93 8.37
N MET A 184 0.76 16.07 8.79
CA MET A 184 0.17 17.33 9.20
C MET A 184 0.23 17.59 10.71
N GLU A 185 0.98 16.78 11.46
CA GLU A 185 1.15 16.79 12.92
C GLU A 185 -0.12 16.44 13.71
N SER A 186 -1.22 17.15 13.45
CA SER A 186 -2.50 17.03 14.16
C SER A 186 -3.62 16.55 13.24
N GLU A 187 -4.58 15.84 13.82
CA GLU A 187 -5.74 15.33 13.11
C GLU A 187 -6.60 16.47 12.52
N GLU A 188 -6.71 17.59 13.23
CA GLU A 188 -7.47 18.76 12.78
C GLU A 188 -6.82 19.37 11.53
N LYS A 189 -5.49 19.51 11.51
CA LYS A 189 -4.74 19.99 10.34
C LYS A 189 -4.89 19.03 9.16
N ALA A 190 -4.81 17.72 9.41
CA ALA A 190 -5.02 16.68 8.41
C ALA A 190 -6.43 16.72 7.80
N ASN A 191 -7.46 16.80 8.64
CA ASN A 191 -8.86 16.86 8.20
C ASN A 191 -9.15 18.15 7.42
N ARG A 192 -8.60 19.29 7.83
CA ARG A 192 -8.69 20.54 7.03
C ARG A 192 -8.03 20.40 5.67
N LEU A 193 -6.82 19.84 5.61
CA LEU A 193 -6.14 19.59 4.34
C LEU A 193 -7.00 18.72 3.41
N MET A 194 -7.45 17.57 3.90
CA MET A 194 -8.28 16.65 3.11
C MET A 194 -9.60 17.30 2.67
N HIS A 195 -10.22 18.13 3.52
CA HIS A 195 -11.43 18.88 3.18
C HIS A 195 -11.21 19.81 1.98
N HIS A 196 -10.14 20.61 1.96
CA HIS A 196 -9.84 21.47 0.81
C HIS A 196 -9.40 20.68 -0.43
N LEU A 197 -8.64 19.60 -0.25
CA LEU A 197 -8.25 18.73 -1.36
C LEU A 197 -9.47 18.11 -2.05
N GLN A 198 -10.50 17.70 -1.31
CA GLN A 198 -11.71 17.15 -1.90
C GLN A 198 -12.70 18.24 -2.36
N ASN A 199 -13.14 19.09 -1.44
CA ASN A 199 -14.33 19.94 -1.64
C ASN A 199 -14.01 21.29 -2.30
N SER A 200 -12.76 21.75 -2.23
CA SER A 200 -12.35 23.06 -2.78
C SER A 200 -11.60 22.94 -4.10
N SER A 201 -10.73 21.94 -4.23
CA SER A 201 -9.80 21.82 -5.36
C SER A 201 -10.01 20.59 -6.22
N GLN A 202 -10.73 19.57 -5.74
CA GLN A 202 -10.97 18.30 -6.43
C GLN A 202 -9.68 17.52 -6.78
N PHE A 203 -8.65 17.65 -5.94
CA PHE A 203 -7.41 16.89 -6.07
C PHE A 203 -7.65 15.37 -5.96
N GLY A 204 -8.45 14.97 -4.96
CA GLY A 204 -8.75 13.58 -4.67
C GLY A 204 -9.97 13.43 -3.75
N LEU A 205 -10.30 12.18 -3.43
CA LEU A 205 -11.44 11.79 -2.61
C LEU A 205 -10.99 11.29 -1.24
N ILE A 206 -11.76 11.57 -0.20
CA ILE A 206 -11.56 11.02 1.14
C ILE A 206 -12.15 9.61 1.14
N ALA A 207 -11.29 8.59 1.14
CA ALA A 207 -11.67 7.19 1.15
C ALA A 207 -10.53 6.30 1.70
N VAL A 208 -10.88 5.24 2.41
CA VAL A 208 -9.92 4.33 3.08
C VAL A 208 -9.25 3.32 2.13
N SER A 209 -9.73 3.18 0.90
CA SER A 209 -9.14 2.27 -0.09
C SER A 209 -7.90 2.87 -0.78
N LEU A 210 -7.33 2.13 -1.73
CA LEU A 210 -6.15 2.53 -2.50
C LEU A 210 -6.07 1.82 -3.86
N GLY A 211 -5.17 2.31 -4.71
CA GLY A 211 -4.88 1.76 -6.03
C GLY A 211 -5.91 2.09 -7.09
N TYR A 212 -6.79 3.06 -6.83
CA TYR A 212 -7.81 3.54 -7.76
C TYR A 212 -7.24 4.58 -8.73
N TYR A 213 -7.93 4.80 -9.85
CA TYR A 213 -7.50 5.80 -10.83
C TYR A 213 -7.64 7.25 -10.32
N GLU A 214 -8.54 7.52 -9.36
CA GLU A 214 -8.56 8.79 -8.62
C GLU A 214 -7.61 8.76 -7.43
N THR A 215 -7.10 9.94 -7.04
CA THR A 215 -6.34 10.06 -5.80
C THR A 215 -7.27 9.83 -4.61
N LEU A 216 -6.92 8.88 -3.74
CA LEU A 216 -7.66 8.62 -2.50
C LEU A 216 -6.83 9.06 -1.29
N MET A 217 -7.49 9.63 -0.29
CA MET A 217 -6.86 10.21 0.90
C MET A 217 -7.55 9.73 2.17
N SER A 218 -6.78 9.45 3.21
CA SER A 218 -7.32 9.09 4.53
C SER A 218 -6.37 9.49 5.65
N CYS A 219 -6.90 10.04 6.75
CA CYS A 219 -6.15 10.27 7.98
C CYS A 219 -5.89 8.92 8.67
N SER A 220 -4.68 8.39 8.53
CA SER A 220 -4.34 7.03 9.00
C SER A 220 -4.04 6.98 10.49
N GLY A 221 -3.71 8.12 11.10
CA GLY A 221 -3.53 8.27 12.55
C GLY A 221 -4.81 7.97 13.35
N SER A 222 -5.98 8.31 12.80
CA SER A 222 -7.29 8.09 13.43
C SER A 222 -8.12 6.95 12.84
N SER A 223 -7.96 6.59 11.56
CA SER A 223 -8.78 5.55 10.90
C SER A 223 -8.12 4.16 10.86
N THR A 224 -7.18 3.92 9.96
CA THR A 224 -6.66 2.57 9.65
C THR A 224 -5.65 2.02 10.66
N SER A 225 -5.18 2.84 11.60
CA SER A 225 -4.31 2.43 12.71
C SER A 225 -5.04 2.50 14.05
N SER A 226 -6.37 2.49 14.07
CA SER A 226 -7.18 2.61 15.30
C SER A 226 -6.94 1.50 16.31
N GLU A 227 -6.43 0.35 15.87
CA GLU A 227 -6.10 -0.79 16.72
C GLU A 227 -4.82 -0.58 17.55
N LEU A 228 -3.96 0.37 17.17
CA LEU A 228 -2.75 0.72 17.92
C LEU A 228 -3.06 1.78 18.98
N ASN A 229 -2.48 1.62 20.17
CA ASN A 229 -2.54 2.64 21.21
C ASN A 229 -1.62 3.84 20.86
N SER A 230 -1.75 4.95 21.61
CA SER A 230 -0.98 6.18 21.32
C SER A 230 0.54 6.00 21.43
N GLU A 231 1.01 5.14 22.33
CA GLU A 231 2.45 4.85 22.49
C GLU A 231 2.99 4.04 21.31
N GLU A 232 2.25 3.02 20.88
CA GLU A 232 2.59 2.21 19.69
C GLU A 232 2.58 3.05 18.41
N LYS A 233 1.63 3.97 18.26
CA LYS A 233 1.59 4.93 17.15
C LYS A 233 2.82 5.83 17.15
N ALA A 234 3.21 6.35 18.31
CA ALA A 234 4.41 7.18 18.43
C ALA A 234 5.68 6.39 18.09
N LEU A 235 5.81 5.16 18.58
CA LEU A 235 6.93 4.26 18.27
C LEU A 235 6.99 3.91 16.78
N ALA A 236 5.84 3.75 16.14
CA ALA A 236 5.74 3.49 14.70
C ALA A 236 5.96 4.76 13.84
N GLY A 237 6.11 5.95 14.44
CA GLY A 237 6.23 7.21 13.70
C GLY A 237 4.92 7.67 13.03
N ILE A 238 3.77 7.21 13.54
CA ILE A 238 2.44 7.57 13.05
C ILE A 238 1.95 8.77 13.86
N SER A 239 2.07 9.97 13.28
CA SER A 239 1.45 11.15 13.87
C SER A 239 -0.09 11.07 13.78
N PRO A 240 -0.83 11.72 14.69
CA PRO A 240 -2.28 11.87 14.57
C PRO A 240 -2.70 12.50 13.24
N GLY A 241 -1.86 13.39 12.69
CA GLY A 241 -2.07 14.07 11.42
C GLY A 241 -1.54 13.37 10.17
N LEU A 242 -1.18 12.08 10.23
CA LEU A 242 -0.61 11.38 9.08
C LEU A 242 -1.68 11.09 8.01
N VAL A 243 -1.65 11.83 6.91
CA VAL A 243 -2.52 11.66 5.75
C VAL A 243 -1.86 10.72 4.76
N ARG A 244 -2.45 9.54 4.55
CA ARG A 244 -2.03 8.63 3.48
C ARG A 244 -2.73 9.03 2.19
N MET A 245 -1.98 9.16 1.10
CA MET A 245 -2.47 9.43 -0.23
C MET A 245 -2.13 8.27 -1.18
N SER A 246 -3.16 7.65 -1.74
CA SER A 246 -3.04 6.74 -2.88
C SER A 246 -3.18 7.56 -4.15
N ILE A 247 -2.06 7.87 -4.80
CA ILE A 247 -2.01 8.79 -5.93
C ILE A 247 -2.66 8.15 -7.14
N GLY A 248 -3.69 8.79 -7.70
CA GLY A 248 -4.36 8.36 -8.92
C GLY A 248 -3.67 8.85 -10.19
N TYR A 249 -4.22 8.47 -11.35
CA TYR A 249 -3.75 8.89 -12.67
C TYR A 249 -4.80 9.59 -13.55
N THR A 250 -5.99 9.93 -13.03
CA THR A 250 -6.94 10.78 -13.78
C THR A 250 -6.39 12.19 -14.02
N GLY A 251 -6.71 12.76 -15.18
CA GLY A 251 -6.26 14.09 -15.59
C GLY A 251 -4.76 14.15 -15.83
N THR A 252 -4.24 15.33 -16.15
CA THR A 252 -2.78 15.53 -16.28
C THR A 252 -2.13 15.73 -14.92
N LEU A 253 -0.82 15.47 -14.85
CA LEU A 253 -0.02 15.71 -13.65
C LEU A 253 -0.13 17.18 -13.21
N GLU A 254 0.02 18.13 -14.13
CA GLU A 254 -0.01 19.55 -13.80
C GLU A 254 -1.40 20.05 -13.36
N GLN A 255 -2.48 19.50 -13.93
CA GLN A 255 -3.83 19.83 -13.47
C GLN A 255 -4.04 19.39 -12.02
N LYS A 256 -3.70 18.14 -11.70
CA LYS A 256 -3.81 17.62 -10.33
C LYS A 256 -2.84 18.36 -9.39
N TRP A 257 -1.62 18.67 -9.82
CA TRP A 257 -0.69 19.47 -9.02
C TRP A 257 -1.23 20.87 -8.71
N SER A 258 -1.77 21.56 -9.72
CA SER A 258 -2.40 22.87 -9.53
C SER A 258 -3.61 22.82 -8.58
N GLN A 259 -4.38 21.71 -8.59
CA GLN A 259 -5.44 21.49 -7.61
C GLN A 259 -4.87 21.38 -6.19
N PHE A 260 -3.78 20.62 -6.01
CA PHE A 260 -3.08 20.52 -4.73
C PHE A 260 -2.60 21.90 -4.22
N GLU A 261 -1.92 22.68 -5.08
CA GLU A 261 -1.45 24.02 -4.72
C GLU A 261 -2.60 24.95 -4.28
N ARG A 262 -3.72 24.94 -5.00
CA ARG A 262 -4.91 25.72 -4.62
C ARG A 262 -5.45 25.33 -3.24
N ALA A 263 -5.35 24.06 -2.84
CA ALA A 263 -5.75 23.64 -1.51
C ALA A 263 -4.78 24.14 -0.44
N ILE A 264 -3.47 24.07 -0.69
CA ILE A 264 -2.44 24.57 0.23
C ILE A 264 -2.58 26.07 0.46
N SER A 265 -2.74 26.87 -0.60
CA SER A 265 -2.92 28.33 -0.46
C SER A 265 -4.17 28.70 0.35
N ARG A 266 -5.26 27.90 0.28
CA ARG A 266 -6.45 28.14 1.10
C ARG A 266 -6.20 27.88 2.59
N ILE A 267 -5.43 26.84 2.92
CA ILE A 267 -5.08 26.52 4.30
C ILE A 267 -4.24 27.63 4.93
N GLU A 268 -3.32 28.23 4.16
CA GLU A 268 -2.53 29.37 4.61
C GLU A 268 -3.41 30.59 4.92
N VAL A 269 -4.35 30.92 4.02
CA VAL A 269 -5.31 32.00 4.21
C VAL A 269 -6.16 31.77 5.47
N ASP A 270 -6.74 30.58 5.63
CA ASP A 270 -7.57 30.25 6.80
C ASP A 270 -6.75 30.35 8.09
N SER A 271 -5.52 29.84 8.09
CA SER A 271 -4.62 29.92 9.26
C SER A 271 -4.30 31.36 9.66
N THR A 272 -4.15 32.27 8.69
CA THR A 272 -3.96 33.70 8.96
C THR A 272 -5.21 34.42 9.48
N LEU A 273 -6.40 33.93 9.13
CA LEU A 273 -7.67 34.46 9.64
C LEU A 273 -7.95 34.00 11.07
N PHE A 274 -7.62 32.73 11.41
CA PHE A 274 -7.81 32.20 12.76
C PHE A 274 -6.79 32.72 13.77
N ASN A 275 -5.55 33.04 13.36
CA ASN A 275 -4.54 33.63 14.26
C ASN A 275 -4.76 35.12 14.57
N LYS A 276 -5.82 35.75 14.01
CA LYS A 276 -6.18 37.16 14.26
C LYS A 276 -7.34 37.34 15.26
N ASN A 277 -7.90 36.26 15.78
CA ASN A 277 -8.92 36.25 16.83
C ASN A 277 -8.40 35.56 18.10
#